data_AF-M1K863-F1
#
_entry.id   AF-M1K863-F1
#
_cell.length_a   1.000
_cell.length_b   1.000
_cell.length_c   1.000
_cell.angle_alpha   90.00
_cell.angle_beta   90.00
_cell.angle_gamma   90.00
#
_symmetry.space_group_name_H-M   'P 1'
#
loop_
_entity.id
_entity.type
_entity.pdbx_description
1 polymer ?
#
loop_
_entity_poly.entity_id
_entity_poly.type
_entity_poly.pdbx_seq_one_letter_code
_entity_poly.pdbx_strand_id
1 'polypeptide(L)'
;MIDKVDKKSIRKLYLMRGAGEPRLRPPLTKLVGIGNPYLTFVLHAMFHDMLPGIPCPMPFNILMRSTKMASYIVKRLIGKNIAVEVPNRPEKYDGRKCSENDYANVMEFLLNLERTSKKLSLVDQSFVWDVISNISEPRKAELIRFLEISPLSILMMKTMSADNLTGTHSAVVNLLKAKELGYKEGFAYIHESNADFRTLKRTFLKSNFAQIQKYFHVLTDFYPEMMFGARKPWVSRMQIFRNPLSIPIRPRLLCAYIPASVYFIRRKCKALRPVKNLDVLVKTIYVERILSSHPKKRLLKSVVHQLILDTPVLVKVIVMRGFPCGLVKRMVECVPSFHLAYEISLKMLCKNPADGFHEALVEELLRKYPTEGNIEKFQACSHLFSSHLLDRLRYLIDASS
;
A
#
# COMPACT_ATOMS: atom_id res chain seq x y z
N MET A 1 25.12 -17.36 -5.51
CA MET A 1 26.59 -17.19 -5.28
C MET A 1 27.02 -17.45 -3.83
N ILE A 2 26.14 -17.32 -2.83
CA ILE A 2 26.45 -17.63 -1.42
C ILE A 2 26.58 -19.16 -1.17
N ASP A 3 25.97 -19.99 -2.02
CA ASP A 3 25.93 -21.46 -1.88
C ASP A 3 27.27 -22.16 -2.18
N LYS A 4 28.29 -21.41 -2.61
CA LYS A 4 29.64 -21.95 -2.90
C LYS A 4 30.61 -21.88 -1.72
N VAL A 5 30.20 -21.35 -0.56
CA VAL A 5 31.06 -21.29 0.62
C VAL A 5 30.99 -22.64 1.34
N ASP A 6 32.09 -23.39 1.41
CA ASP A 6 32.17 -24.65 2.16
C ASP A 6 32.15 -24.39 3.68
N LYS A 7 30.93 -24.27 4.21
CA LYS A 7 30.68 -23.99 5.63
C LYS A 7 31.22 -25.10 6.53
N LYS A 8 31.21 -26.36 6.07
CA LYS A 8 31.62 -27.52 6.88
C LYS A 8 33.13 -27.48 7.10
N SER A 9 33.90 -27.22 6.04
CA SER A 9 35.35 -27.09 6.15
C SER A 9 35.76 -25.86 6.95
N ILE A 10 35.13 -24.69 6.73
CA ILE A 10 35.45 -23.47 7.51
C ILE A 10 35.13 -23.65 8.99
N ARG A 11 34.01 -24.29 9.34
CA ARG A 11 33.68 -24.61 10.74
C ARG A 11 34.68 -25.58 11.35
N LYS A 12 35.11 -26.60 10.60
CA LYS A 12 36.13 -27.55 11.05
C LYS A 12 37.45 -26.82 11.33
N LEU A 13 37.90 -25.95 10.42
CA LEU A 13 39.09 -25.11 10.60
C LEU A 13 38.96 -24.21 11.84
N TYR A 14 37.78 -23.63 12.07
CA TYR A 14 37.52 -22.78 13.24
C TYR A 14 37.59 -23.57 14.56
N LEU A 15 37.09 -24.81 14.60
CA LEU A 15 37.21 -25.66 15.79
C LEU A 15 38.66 -26.11 16.04
N MET A 16 39.43 -26.38 14.99
CA MET A 16 40.84 -26.77 15.08
C MET A 16 41.74 -25.59 15.52
N ARG A 17 41.33 -24.33 15.29
CA ARG A 17 42.02 -23.13 15.81
C ARG A 17 42.15 -23.15 17.34
N GLY A 18 41.10 -23.57 18.05
CA GLY A 18 41.12 -23.65 19.52
C GLY A 18 42.13 -24.67 20.07
N ALA A 19 42.61 -25.59 19.23
CA ALA A 19 43.65 -26.57 19.57
C ALA A 19 45.09 -26.07 19.33
N GLY A 20 45.28 -24.83 18.85
CA GLY A 20 46.60 -24.21 18.70
C GLY A 20 47.44 -24.73 17.53
N GLU A 21 46.84 -25.37 16.50
CA GLU A 21 47.60 -26.02 15.44
C GLU A 21 48.26 -25.04 14.43
N PRO A 22 49.61 -25.04 14.29
CA PRO A 22 50.32 -24.20 13.32
C PRO A 22 50.11 -24.61 11.85
N ARG A 23 49.61 -25.83 11.61
CA ARG A 23 49.43 -26.45 10.27
C ARG A 23 48.28 -25.84 9.46
N LEU A 24 47.46 -24.98 10.06
CA LEU A 24 46.28 -24.39 9.43
C LEU A 24 46.60 -23.21 8.49
N ARG A 25 47.81 -22.62 8.56
CA ARG A 25 48.17 -21.40 7.81
C ARG A 25 48.21 -21.58 6.27
N PRO A 26 48.89 -22.60 5.70
CA PRO A 26 48.98 -22.74 4.24
C PRO A 26 47.60 -22.98 3.56
N PRO A 27 46.70 -23.81 4.11
CA PRO A 27 45.33 -23.94 3.58
C PRO A 27 44.53 -22.65 3.60
N LEU A 28 44.59 -21.86 4.69
CA LEU A 28 43.85 -20.60 4.81
C LEU A 28 44.35 -19.57 3.80
N THR A 29 45.67 -19.47 3.62
CA THR A 29 46.31 -18.57 2.62
C THR A 29 45.86 -18.92 1.20
N LYS A 30 45.83 -20.22 0.87
CA LYS A 30 45.34 -20.71 -0.43
C LYS A 30 43.86 -20.38 -0.64
N LEU A 31 43.03 -20.49 0.39
CA LEU A 31 41.59 -20.15 0.33
C LEU A 31 41.34 -18.65 0.12
N VAL A 32 42.15 -17.78 0.73
CA VAL A 32 42.09 -16.32 0.49
C VAL A 32 42.40 -16.00 -0.97
N GLY A 33 43.39 -16.69 -1.56
CA GLY A 33 43.80 -16.51 -2.96
C GLY A 33 42.77 -16.94 -4.03
N ILE A 34 41.70 -17.65 -3.65
CA ILE A 34 40.62 -18.06 -4.58
C ILE A 34 39.77 -16.84 -5.02
N GLY A 35 39.84 -15.72 -4.29
CA GLY A 35 39.25 -14.44 -4.71
C GLY A 35 37.73 -14.34 -4.57
N ASN A 36 37.08 -15.27 -3.86
CA ASN A 36 35.65 -15.11 -3.53
C ASN A 36 35.50 -14.06 -2.40
N PRO A 37 34.84 -12.91 -2.64
CA PRO A 37 34.80 -11.81 -1.68
C PRO A 37 34.12 -12.20 -0.35
N TYR A 38 33.13 -13.09 -0.37
CA TYR A 38 32.47 -13.57 0.85
C TYR A 38 33.39 -14.48 1.67
N LEU A 39 34.12 -15.38 0.99
CA LEU A 39 35.07 -16.28 1.64
C LEU A 39 36.26 -15.49 2.21
N THR A 40 36.83 -14.58 1.41
CA THR A 40 37.92 -13.71 1.84
C THR A 40 37.53 -12.88 3.05
N PHE A 41 36.34 -12.26 3.03
CA PHE A 41 35.83 -11.53 4.20
C PHE A 41 35.70 -12.43 5.44
N VAL A 42 35.07 -13.61 5.31
CA VAL A 42 34.91 -14.55 6.42
C VAL A 42 36.25 -15.00 7.00
N LEU A 43 37.22 -15.29 6.14
CA LEU A 43 38.55 -15.75 6.57
C LEU A 43 39.29 -14.65 7.34
N HIS A 44 39.28 -13.41 6.84
CA HIS A 44 39.85 -12.28 7.60
C HIS A 44 39.09 -11.99 8.90
N ALA A 45 37.76 -12.14 8.91
CA ALA A 45 36.95 -11.89 10.09
C ALA A 45 37.08 -12.96 11.19
N MET A 46 37.41 -14.21 10.82
CA MET A 46 37.48 -15.34 11.76
C MET A 46 38.91 -15.78 12.11
N PHE A 47 39.88 -15.52 11.24
CA PHE A 47 41.25 -16.06 11.33
C PHE A 47 42.33 -14.99 11.18
N HIS A 48 42.05 -13.73 11.52
CA HIS A 48 43.00 -12.62 11.35
C HIS A 48 44.39 -12.92 11.92
N ASP A 49 44.46 -13.42 13.16
CA ASP A 49 45.71 -13.76 13.87
C ASP A 49 46.51 -14.90 13.20
N MET A 50 45.84 -15.71 12.36
CA MET A 50 46.45 -16.83 11.64
C MET A 50 46.84 -16.48 10.21
N LEU A 51 46.61 -15.24 9.78
CA LEU A 51 46.98 -14.72 8.45
C LEU A 51 48.05 -13.59 8.55
N PRO A 52 49.14 -13.75 9.33
CA PRO A 52 50.17 -12.71 9.39
C PRO A 52 50.82 -12.54 8.01
N GLY A 53 50.85 -11.32 7.51
CA GLY A 53 51.46 -10.96 6.22
C GLY A 53 50.53 -10.95 5.00
N ILE A 54 49.25 -11.36 5.14
CA ILE A 54 48.26 -11.18 4.07
C ILE A 54 47.46 -9.90 4.36
N PRO A 55 47.63 -8.82 3.57
CA PRO A 55 46.91 -7.59 3.80
C PRO A 55 45.41 -7.81 3.60
N CYS A 56 44.62 -7.47 4.61
CA CYS A 56 43.17 -7.46 4.48
C CYS A 56 42.76 -6.39 3.44
N PRO A 57 41.95 -6.74 2.43
CA PRO A 57 41.42 -5.77 1.48
C PRO A 57 40.77 -4.58 2.19
N MET A 58 41.03 -3.36 1.71
CA MET A 58 40.56 -2.13 2.36
C MET A 58 39.03 -2.11 2.61
N PRO A 59 38.17 -2.57 1.67
CA PRO A 59 36.72 -2.68 1.94
C PRO A 59 36.39 -3.56 3.16
N PHE A 60 37.12 -4.66 3.35
CA PHE A 60 36.89 -5.55 4.50
C PHE A 60 37.44 -4.95 5.79
N ASN A 61 38.54 -4.19 5.74
CA ASN A 61 38.99 -3.39 6.89
C ASN A 61 37.94 -2.36 7.31
N ILE A 62 37.29 -1.67 6.35
CA ILE A 62 36.18 -0.76 6.64
C ILE A 62 35.01 -1.53 7.28
N LEU A 63 34.60 -2.67 6.70
CA LEU A 63 33.51 -3.49 7.22
C LEU A 63 33.77 -4.01 8.64
N MET A 64 35.02 -4.37 8.95
CA MET A 64 35.44 -4.85 10.26
C MET A 64 35.49 -3.73 11.33
N ARG A 65 35.40 -2.45 10.96
CA ARG A 65 35.20 -1.35 11.92
C ARG A 65 33.88 -1.51 12.70
N SER A 66 32.86 -2.10 12.07
CA SER A 66 31.61 -2.46 12.76
C SER A 66 31.64 -3.91 13.22
N THR A 67 31.90 -4.11 14.51
CA THR A 67 31.88 -5.44 15.13
C THR A 67 30.53 -6.11 15.00
N LYS A 68 29.44 -5.33 15.10
CA LYS A 68 28.06 -5.77 14.97
C LYS A 68 27.79 -6.29 13.55
N MET A 69 28.14 -5.50 12.53
CA MET A 69 27.93 -5.87 11.13
C MET A 69 28.76 -7.09 10.77
N ALA A 70 30.06 -7.08 11.09
CA ALA A 70 30.94 -8.20 10.81
C ALA A 70 30.47 -9.50 11.48
N SER A 71 30.13 -9.45 12.77
CA SER A 71 29.60 -10.61 13.50
C SER A 71 28.31 -11.14 12.89
N TYR A 72 27.40 -10.24 12.50
CA TYR A 72 26.16 -10.62 11.85
C TYR A 72 26.38 -11.35 10.53
N ILE A 73 27.25 -10.82 9.68
CA ILE A 73 27.55 -11.39 8.35
C ILE A 73 28.19 -12.78 8.51
N VAL A 74 29.21 -12.92 9.37
CA VAL A 74 29.86 -14.21 9.64
C VAL A 74 28.85 -15.23 10.18
N LYS A 75 28.02 -14.85 11.15
CA LYS A 75 27.00 -15.74 11.72
C LYS A 75 25.94 -16.17 10.69
N ARG A 76 25.64 -15.31 9.72
CA ARG A 76 24.72 -15.63 8.61
C ARG A 76 25.33 -16.55 7.57
N LEU A 77 26.57 -16.29 7.17
CA LEU A 77 27.26 -17.07 6.15
C LEU A 77 27.67 -18.44 6.69
N ILE A 78 28.29 -18.49 7.87
CA ILE A 78 28.91 -19.70 8.40
C ILE A 78 28.08 -20.33 9.52
N GLY A 79 27.49 -19.60 10.45
CA GLY A 79 26.59 -20.13 11.49
C GLY A 79 26.69 -19.42 12.84
N LYS A 80 25.67 -19.61 13.71
CA LYS A 80 25.53 -18.87 14.99
C LYS A 80 26.60 -19.19 16.04
N ASN A 81 27.22 -20.36 15.98
CA ASN A 81 28.14 -20.87 17.01
C ASN A 81 29.59 -20.38 16.83
N ILE A 82 29.80 -19.33 16.04
CA ILE A 82 31.11 -18.78 15.74
C ILE A 82 31.27 -17.47 16.50
N ALA A 83 32.33 -17.37 17.30
CA ALA A 83 32.76 -16.11 17.87
C ALA A 83 33.54 -15.35 16.81
N VAL A 84 33.30 -14.04 16.74
CA VAL A 84 34.06 -13.15 15.86
C VAL A 84 34.99 -12.36 16.76
N GLU A 85 36.27 -12.64 16.64
CA GLU A 85 37.32 -11.83 17.24
C GLU A 85 37.60 -10.71 16.26
N VAL A 86 36.84 -9.63 16.40
CA VAL A 86 37.20 -8.38 15.75
C VAL A 86 38.41 -7.88 16.52
N PRO A 87 39.54 -7.59 15.84
CA PRO A 87 40.73 -7.13 16.53
C PRO A 87 40.38 -5.93 17.41
N ASN A 88 40.71 -6.02 18.70
CA ASN A 88 40.39 -4.99 19.70
C ASN A 88 41.02 -3.62 19.38
N ARG A 89 41.93 -3.58 18.41
CA ARG A 89 42.41 -2.38 17.73
C ARG A 89 42.78 -2.78 16.30
N PRO A 90 42.49 -1.96 15.27
CA PRO A 90 43.24 -2.10 14.03
C PRO A 90 44.73 -1.96 14.41
N GLU A 91 45.52 -3.01 14.17
CA GLU A 91 46.97 -2.87 14.10
C GLU A 91 47.23 -1.65 13.24
N LYS A 92 47.89 -0.64 13.84
CA LYS A 92 48.24 0.68 13.27
C LYS A 92 47.49 0.98 11.97
N TYR A 93 46.42 1.77 12.06
CA TYR A 93 45.89 2.49 10.90
C TYR A 93 47.07 3.18 10.21
N ASP A 94 47.67 2.53 9.22
CA ASP A 94 48.52 3.19 8.25
C ASP A 94 47.64 4.31 7.70
N GLY A 95 48.08 5.55 7.79
CA GLY A 95 47.34 6.75 7.43
C GLY A 95 46.90 6.85 5.97
N ARG A 96 46.75 5.72 5.25
CA ARG A 96 46.04 5.61 3.98
C ARG A 96 44.59 6.03 4.19
N LYS A 97 44.26 7.22 3.72
CA LYS A 97 42.88 7.68 3.54
C LYS A 97 42.12 6.60 2.76
N CYS A 98 41.04 6.07 3.33
CA CYS A 98 40.12 5.21 2.59
C CYS A 98 39.59 6.00 1.39
N SER A 99 39.62 5.38 0.21
CA SER A 99 39.10 6.00 -1.00
C SER A 99 37.58 5.84 -1.07
N GLU A 100 36.91 6.71 -1.83
CA GLU A 100 35.49 6.54 -2.16
C GLU A 100 35.20 5.14 -2.74
N ASN A 101 36.10 4.62 -3.58
CA ASN A 101 35.94 3.31 -4.20
C ASN A 101 35.94 2.17 -3.15
N ASP A 102 36.69 2.32 -2.06
CA ASP A 102 36.67 1.34 -0.98
C ASP A 102 35.30 1.31 -0.29
N TYR A 103 34.71 2.47 -0.02
CA TYR A 103 33.35 2.59 0.52
C TYR A 103 32.29 2.07 -0.45
N ALA A 104 32.42 2.37 -1.76
CA ALA A 104 31.53 1.85 -2.79
C ALA A 104 31.56 0.31 -2.85
N ASN A 105 32.74 -0.30 -2.76
CA ASN A 105 32.91 -1.75 -2.72
C ASN A 105 32.29 -2.38 -1.47
N VAL A 106 32.38 -1.71 -0.30
CA VAL A 106 31.65 -2.14 0.91
C VAL A 106 30.15 -2.12 0.65
N MET A 107 29.65 -1.04 0.07
CA MET A 107 28.22 -0.89 -0.16
C MET A 107 27.70 -1.93 -1.17
N GLU A 108 28.44 -2.18 -2.26
CA GLU A 108 28.13 -3.22 -3.24
C GLU A 108 28.08 -4.61 -2.58
N PHE A 109 29.06 -4.93 -1.72
CA PHE A 109 29.07 -6.17 -0.96
C PHE A 109 27.83 -6.31 -0.06
N LEU A 110 27.46 -5.26 0.67
CA LEU A 110 26.29 -5.24 1.54
C LEU A 110 24.97 -5.36 0.76
N LEU A 111 24.83 -4.65 -0.37
CA LEU A 111 23.65 -4.71 -1.25
C LEU A 111 23.43 -6.14 -1.80
N ASN A 112 24.52 -6.79 -2.24
CA ASN A 112 24.46 -8.17 -2.72
C ASN A 112 24.08 -9.15 -1.59
N LEU A 113 24.59 -8.92 -0.37
CA LEU A 113 24.31 -9.78 0.78
C LEU A 113 22.87 -9.61 1.30
N GLU A 114 22.30 -8.41 1.25
CA GLU A 114 20.94 -8.13 1.77
C GLU A 114 19.86 -8.97 1.06
N ARG A 115 20.10 -9.38 -0.19
CA ARG A 115 19.21 -10.29 -0.95
C ARG A 115 18.94 -11.61 -0.22
N THR A 116 19.91 -12.12 0.54
CA THR A 116 19.76 -13.34 1.34
C THR A 116 19.61 -13.04 2.83
N SER A 117 20.18 -11.93 3.31
CA SER A 117 20.16 -11.51 4.71
C SER A 117 19.26 -10.29 4.91
N LYS A 118 17.94 -10.50 4.92
CA LYS A 118 16.91 -9.44 4.87
C LYS A 118 16.87 -8.43 6.02
N LYS A 119 17.69 -8.58 7.07
CA LYS A 119 17.76 -7.64 8.22
C LYS A 119 19.08 -6.86 8.25
N LEU A 120 19.91 -6.94 7.21
CA LEU A 120 21.26 -6.35 7.20
C LEU A 120 21.25 -4.84 7.47
N SER A 121 20.32 -4.10 6.85
CA SER A 121 20.06 -2.68 7.07
C SER A 121 19.69 -2.27 8.50
N LEU A 122 19.35 -3.21 9.38
CA LEU A 122 18.99 -2.95 10.78
C LEU A 122 20.08 -3.30 11.78
N VAL A 123 21.20 -3.87 11.34
CA VAL A 123 22.23 -4.41 12.25
C VAL A 123 23.05 -3.29 12.89
N ASP A 124 23.53 -2.36 12.08
CA ASP A 124 24.34 -1.21 12.52
C ASP A 124 24.07 -0.02 11.59
N GLN A 125 23.03 0.75 11.90
CA GLN A 125 22.63 1.87 11.05
C GLN A 125 23.68 2.99 11.04
N SER A 126 24.34 3.25 12.16
CA SER A 126 25.44 4.23 12.25
C SER A 126 26.55 3.91 11.26
N PHE A 127 26.99 2.66 11.22
CA PHE A 127 28.01 2.22 10.28
C PHE A 127 27.54 2.32 8.82
N VAL A 128 26.32 1.88 8.52
CA VAL A 128 25.76 1.98 7.16
C VAL A 128 25.69 3.43 6.70
N TRP A 129 25.27 4.36 7.58
CA TRP A 129 25.25 5.79 7.27
C TRP A 129 26.65 6.35 6.99
N ASP A 130 27.65 5.98 7.80
CA ASP A 130 29.06 6.36 7.57
C ASP A 130 29.57 5.86 6.21
N VAL A 131 29.25 4.61 5.84
CA VAL A 131 29.65 4.09 4.52
C VAL A 131 28.98 4.89 3.39
N ILE A 132 27.69 5.17 3.52
CA ILE A 132 26.93 5.91 2.49
C ILE A 132 27.40 7.36 2.38
N SER A 133 27.75 8.03 3.47
CA SER A 133 28.17 9.45 3.45
C SER A 133 29.51 9.66 2.73
N ASN A 134 30.37 8.63 2.69
CA ASN A 134 31.66 8.67 2.00
C ASN A 134 31.58 8.31 0.50
N ILE A 135 30.38 8.16 -0.07
CA ILE A 135 30.16 7.88 -1.50
C ILE A 135 29.46 9.07 -2.16
N SER A 136 29.94 9.51 -3.33
CA SER A 136 29.33 10.59 -4.11
C SER A 136 27.97 10.18 -4.69
N GLU A 137 27.08 11.14 -4.95
CA GLU A 137 25.77 10.85 -5.53
C GLU A 137 25.82 10.13 -6.89
N PRO A 138 26.70 10.51 -7.86
CA PRO A 138 26.81 9.78 -9.12
C PRO A 138 27.17 8.31 -8.90
N ARG A 139 28.13 8.04 -8.00
CA ARG A 139 28.55 6.67 -7.69
C ARG A 139 27.45 5.89 -6.98
N LYS A 140 26.68 6.51 -6.10
CA LYS A 140 25.47 5.90 -5.51
C LYS A 140 24.47 5.51 -6.59
N ALA A 141 24.19 6.40 -7.55
CA ALA A 141 23.25 6.14 -8.64
C ALA A 141 23.67 4.92 -9.47
N GLU A 142 24.97 4.80 -9.79
CA GLU A 142 25.51 3.62 -10.48
C GLU A 142 25.28 2.33 -9.70
N LEU A 143 25.55 2.33 -8.39
CA LEU A 143 25.40 1.15 -7.53
C LEU A 143 23.96 0.61 -7.50
N ILE A 144 22.93 1.47 -7.57
CA ILE A 144 21.51 1.04 -7.53
C ILE A 144 20.82 0.93 -8.89
N ARG A 145 21.42 1.41 -9.97
CA ARG A 145 20.77 1.55 -11.29
C ARG A 145 20.00 0.31 -11.74
N PHE A 146 20.56 -0.87 -11.49
CA PHE A 146 19.97 -2.16 -11.88
C PHE A 146 19.53 -3.03 -10.70
N LEU A 147 19.50 -2.46 -9.49
CA LEU A 147 19.09 -3.17 -8.29
C LEU A 147 17.59 -3.04 -8.06
N GLU A 148 16.97 -4.15 -7.67
CA GLU A 148 15.66 -4.12 -7.04
C GLU A 148 15.67 -3.25 -5.79
N ILE A 149 14.52 -2.65 -5.47
CA ILE A 149 14.38 -1.86 -4.25
C ILE A 149 14.55 -2.77 -3.04
N SER A 150 15.59 -2.48 -2.25
CA SER A 150 15.93 -3.09 -0.97
C SER A 150 16.03 -2.02 0.14
N PRO A 151 15.96 -2.40 1.43
CA PRO A 151 16.13 -1.44 2.51
C PRO A 151 17.45 -0.66 2.45
N LEU A 152 18.58 -1.30 2.12
CA LEU A 152 19.86 -0.60 1.93
C LEU A 152 19.82 0.36 0.74
N SER A 153 19.22 -0.04 -0.39
CA SER A 153 19.05 0.88 -1.52
C SER A 153 18.22 2.10 -1.13
N ILE A 154 17.19 1.93 -0.27
CA ILE A 154 16.36 3.02 0.23
C ILE A 154 17.17 3.97 1.11
N LEU A 155 18.00 3.45 2.02
CA LEU A 155 18.87 4.29 2.86
C LEU A 155 19.82 5.12 1.98
N MET A 156 20.41 4.52 0.95
CA MET A 156 21.28 5.23 0.03
C MET A 156 20.54 6.30 -0.78
N MET A 157 19.39 5.93 -1.36
CA MET A 157 18.54 6.85 -2.13
C MET A 157 18.06 8.06 -1.31
N LYS A 158 17.86 7.91 0.01
CA LYS A 158 17.50 9.03 0.90
C LYS A 158 18.59 10.10 1.02
N THR A 159 19.85 9.77 0.73
CA THR A 159 20.97 10.74 0.74
C THR A 159 21.17 11.47 -0.58
N MET A 160 20.41 11.12 -1.62
CA MET A 160 20.61 11.63 -2.96
C MET A 160 19.58 12.72 -3.28
N SER A 161 19.99 13.68 -4.11
CA SER A 161 19.07 14.56 -4.81
C SER A 161 18.11 13.76 -5.71
N ALA A 162 16.89 14.28 -5.90
CA ALA A 162 15.87 13.57 -6.68
C ALA A 162 16.24 13.49 -8.18
N ASP A 163 17.03 14.45 -8.67
CA ASP A 163 17.46 14.56 -10.06
C ASP A 163 18.43 13.43 -10.47
N ASN A 164 19.15 12.87 -9.50
CA ASN A 164 20.06 11.74 -9.69
C ASN A 164 19.36 10.37 -9.65
N LEU A 165 18.03 10.34 -9.45
CA LEU A 165 17.24 9.11 -9.41
C LEU A 165 16.33 9.01 -10.64
N THR A 166 16.26 7.82 -11.23
CA THR A 166 15.42 7.58 -12.41
C THR A 166 14.40 6.48 -12.17
N GLY A 167 13.31 6.52 -12.93
CA GLY A 167 12.27 5.48 -12.95
C GLY A 167 11.72 5.12 -11.56
N THR A 168 11.78 3.83 -11.23
CA THR A 168 11.21 3.28 -9.99
C THR A 168 11.88 3.84 -8.73
N HIS A 169 13.20 4.10 -8.77
CA HIS A 169 13.94 4.63 -7.61
C HIS A 169 13.42 6.02 -7.24
N SER A 170 13.27 6.91 -8.23
CA SER A 170 12.69 8.25 -8.04
C SER A 170 11.27 8.17 -7.49
N ALA A 171 10.41 7.31 -8.06
CA ALA A 171 9.04 7.14 -7.59
C ALA A 171 8.96 6.66 -6.13
N VAL A 172 9.83 5.74 -5.71
CA VAL A 172 9.88 5.25 -4.32
C VAL A 172 10.31 6.36 -3.37
N VAL A 173 11.37 7.10 -3.70
CA VAL A 173 11.84 8.21 -2.87
C VAL A 173 10.80 9.30 -2.75
N ASN A 174 10.12 9.66 -3.85
CA ASN A 174 9.06 10.67 -3.81
C ASN A 174 7.92 10.25 -2.88
N LEU A 175 7.53 8.97 -2.88
CA LEU A 175 6.54 8.46 -1.92
C LEU A 175 7.03 8.53 -0.48
N LEU A 176 8.30 8.19 -0.23
CA LEU A 176 8.87 8.25 1.11
C LEU A 176 8.98 9.69 1.62
N LYS A 177 9.38 10.63 0.77
CA LYS A 177 9.37 12.07 1.09
C LYS A 177 7.96 12.55 1.41
N ALA A 178 6.97 12.21 0.58
CA ALA A 178 5.57 12.59 0.80
C ALA A 178 5.00 12.05 2.12
N LYS A 179 5.42 10.86 2.54
CA LYS A 179 5.03 10.25 3.81
C LYS A 179 5.54 11.05 5.02
N GLU A 180 6.68 11.74 4.88
CA GLU A 180 7.30 12.56 5.93
C GLU A 180 6.64 13.95 6.04
N LEU A 181 5.92 14.39 5.01
CA LEU A 181 5.15 15.64 5.00
C LEU A 181 3.77 15.50 5.68
N GLY A 182 3.14 16.64 5.98
CA GLY A 182 1.73 16.65 6.39
C GLY A 182 0.83 16.03 5.32
N TYR A 183 -0.24 15.31 5.69
CA TYR A 183 -1.01 14.50 4.73
C TYR A 183 -1.47 15.25 3.47
N LYS A 184 -1.92 16.50 3.61
CA LYS A 184 -2.33 17.33 2.45
C LYS A 184 -1.16 17.67 1.54
N GLU A 185 -0.04 18.08 2.13
CA GLU A 185 1.18 18.47 1.42
C GLU A 185 1.79 17.27 0.72
N GLY A 186 1.92 16.14 1.42
CA GLY A 186 2.36 14.88 0.83
C GLY A 186 1.45 14.40 -0.31
N PHE A 187 0.14 14.61 -0.19
CA PHE A 187 -0.82 14.25 -1.24
C PHE A 187 -0.62 15.10 -2.51
N ALA A 188 -0.42 16.41 -2.35
CA ALA A 188 -0.10 17.31 -3.47
C ALA A 188 1.26 16.96 -4.08
N TYR A 189 2.29 16.78 -3.25
CA TYR A 189 3.64 16.43 -3.68
C TYR A 189 3.67 15.14 -4.52
N ILE A 190 2.96 14.09 -4.08
CA ILE A 190 2.89 12.84 -4.86
C ILE A 190 2.23 13.04 -6.21
N HIS A 191 1.18 13.84 -6.26
CA HIS A 191 0.53 14.14 -7.53
C HIS A 191 1.47 14.87 -8.50
N GLU A 192 2.18 15.90 -8.02
CA GLU A 192 3.11 16.70 -8.81
C GLU A 192 4.34 15.90 -9.25
N SER A 193 4.80 14.96 -8.42
CA SER A 193 5.94 14.09 -8.71
C SER A 193 5.70 13.09 -9.86
N ASN A 194 4.46 12.98 -10.37
CA ASN A 194 4.06 12.02 -11.41
C ASN A 194 4.42 10.56 -11.09
N ALA A 195 4.51 10.21 -9.80
CA ALA A 195 4.87 8.86 -9.37
C ALA A 195 3.82 7.83 -9.82
N ASP A 196 4.20 6.88 -10.68
CA ASP A 196 3.25 5.89 -11.20
C ASP A 196 2.83 4.87 -10.13
N PHE A 197 1.53 4.90 -9.78
CA PHE A 197 0.92 3.95 -8.87
C PHE A 197 1.13 2.49 -9.29
N ARG A 198 1.06 2.16 -10.60
CA ARG A 198 1.16 0.75 -11.04
C ARG A 198 2.56 0.21 -10.83
N THR A 199 3.56 0.99 -11.21
CA THR A 199 4.97 0.68 -10.97
C THR A 199 5.22 0.51 -9.47
N LEU A 200 4.83 1.47 -8.64
CA LEU A 200 5.00 1.38 -7.18
C LEU A 200 4.27 0.20 -6.56
N LYS A 201 3.02 -0.07 -6.96
CA LYS A 201 2.24 -1.23 -6.51
C LYS A 201 2.97 -2.53 -6.83
N ARG A 202 3.47 -2.69 -8.06
CA ARG A 202 4.23 -3.88 -8.46
C ARG A 202 5.49 -4.03 -7.63
N THR A 203 6.25 -2.96 -7.46
CA THR A 203 7.49 -2.93 -6.68
C THR A 203 7.26 -3.34 -5.23
N PHE A 204 6.25 -2.78 -4.56
CA PHE A 204 5.99 -3.10 -3.15
C PHE A 204 5.43 -4.50 -2.95
N LEU A 205 4.46 -4.92 -3.77
CA LEU A 205 3.84 -6.24 -3.61
C LEU A 205 4.77 -7.40 -4.00
N LYS A 206 5.66 -7.21 -4.99
CA LYS A 206 6.61 -8.24 -5.41
C LYS A 206 7.90 -8.26 -4.60
N SER A 207 8.11 -7.29 -3.70
CA SER A 207 9.34 -7.22 -2.92
C SER A 207 9.48 -8.42 -1.99
N ASN A 208 10.68 -8.97 -1.92
CA ASN A 208 11.05 -10.01 -0.97
C ASN A 208 11.24 -9.47 0.47
N PHE A 209 11.17 -8.15 0.67
CA PHE A 209 11.36 -7.49 1.96
C PHE A 209 10.02 -7.07 2.55
N ALA A 210 9.63 -7.67 3.68
CA ALA A 210 8.40 -7.32 4.40
C ALA A 210 8.31 -5.83 4.78
N GLN A 211 9.46 -5.17 5.04
CA GLN A 211 9.49 -3.73 5.30
C GLN A 211 9.04 -2.90 4.09
N ILE A 212 9.40 -3.34 2.87
CA ILE A 212 9.03 -2.66 1.63
C ILE A 212 7.56 -2.92 1.29
N GLN A 213 7.08 -4.14 1.52
CA GLN A 213 5.66 -4.48 1.34
C GLN A 213 4.74 -3.57 2.16
N LYS A 214 5.16 -3.15 3.37
CA LYS A 214 4.40 -2.21 4.21
C LYS A 214 4.16 -0.85 3.54
N TYR A 215 5.01 -0.43 2.59
CA TYR A 215 4.78 0.82 1.84
C TYR A 215 3.58 0.74 0.90
N PHE A 216 3.04 -0.45 0.63
CA PHE A 216 1.79 -0.58 -0.13
C PHE A 216 0.62 0.14 0.56
N HIS A 217 0.51 0.06 1.88
CA HIS A 217 -0.54 0.79 2.63
C HIS A 217 -0.36 2.31 2.53
N VAL A 218 0.90 2.78 2.55
CA VAL A 218 1.22 4.20 2.35
C VAL A 218 0.84 4.64 0.94
N LEU A 219 1.13 3.81 -0.08
CA LEU A 219 0.75 4.07 -1.46
C LEU A 219 -0.77 4.19 -1.62
N THR A 220 -1.55 3.28 -1.03
CA THR A 220 -3.01 3.33 -1.10
C THR A 220 -3.58 4.56 -0.40
N ASP A 221 -2.93 5.06 0.66
CA ASP A 221 -3.34 6.28 1.35
C ASP A 221 -3.21 7.55 0.51
N PHE A 222 -2.19 7.60 -0.37
CA PHE A 222 -1.97 8.71 -1.31
C PHE A 222 -2.68 8.53 -2.66
N TYR A 223 -3.23 7.34 -2.93
CA TYR A 223 -4.02 7.02 -4.11
C TYR A 223 -5.34 6.32 -3.74
N PRO A 224 -6.19 6.95 -2.91
CA PRO A 224 -7.40 6.29 -2.39
C PRO A 224 -8.36 5.89 -3.50
N GLU A 225 -8.42 6.61 -4.63
CA GLU A 225 -9.26 6.24 -5.77
C GLU A 225 -8.93 4.85 -6.36
N MET A 226 -7.68 4.41 -6.22
CA MET A 226 -7.24 3.12 -6.74
C MET A 226 -7.77 1.96 -5.89
N MET A 227 -8.09 2.21 -4.61
CA MET A 227 -8.75 1.24 -3.74
C MET A 227 -10.20 0.97 -4.18
N PHE A 228 -10.84 1.97 -4.80
CA PHE A 228 -12.24 1.93 -5.23
C PHE A 228 -12.38 1.72 -6.74
N GLY A 229 -11.42 1.02 -7.35
CA GLY A 229 -11.53 0.53 -8.73
C GLY A 229 -11.15 1.53 -9.83
N ALA A 230 -10.56 2.68 -9.50
CA ALA A 230 -9.92 3.51 -10.54
C ALA A 230 -8.75 2.74 -11.19
N ARG A 231 -8.69 2.76 -12.53
CA ARG A 231 -7.59 2.11 -13.29
C ARG A 231 -6.33 2.96 -13.35
N LYS A 232 -6.49 4.27 -13.26
CA LYS A 232 -5.46 5.30 -13.22
C LYS A 232 -6.04 6.53 -12.52
N PRO A 233 -5.20 7.37 -11.91
CA PRO A 233 -5.65 8.66 -11.39
C PRO A 233 -6.23 9.53 -12.51
N TRP A 234 -7.32 10.22 -12.21
CA TRP A 234 -7.91 11.21 -13.11
C TRP A 234 -7.03 12.46 -13.17
N VAL A 235 -6.97 13.12 -14.34
CA VAL A 235 -6.12 14.30 -14.55
C VAL A 235 -6.43 15.39 -13.52
N SER A 236 -7.71 15.66 -13.28
CA SER A 236 -8.16 16.67 -12.31
C SER A 236 -8.37 16.11 -10.90
N ARG A 237 -7.63 15.06 -10.49
CA ARG A 237 -7.83 14.43 -9.16
C ARG A 237 -7.73 15.44 -8.02
N MET A 238 -6.79 16.39 -8.08
CA MET A 238 -6.61 17.40 -7.03
C MET A 238 -7.83 18.31 -6.89
N GLN A 239 -8.44 18.70 -8.02
CA GLN A 239 -9.67 19.47 -8.01
C GLN A 239 -10.81 18.69 -7.35
N ILE A 240 -10.94 17.40 -7.65
CA ILE A 240 -11.94 16.52 -7.03
C ILE A 240 -11.73 16.41 -5.51
N PHE A 241 -10.50 16.18 -5.05
CA PHE A 241 -10.24 16.07 -3.60
C PHE A 241 -10.34 17.42 -2.87
N ARG A 242 -10.13 18.54 -3.57
CA ARG A 242 -10.37 19.90 -3.04
C ARG A 242 -11.87 20.21 -2.96
N ASN A 243 -12.64 19.84 -3.98
CA ASN A 243 -14.08 19.96 -4.03
C ASN A 243 -14.74 18.62 -4.38
N PRO A 244 -15.06 17.79 -3.37
CA PRO A 244 -15.67 16.48 -3.58
C PRO A 244 -17.02 16.48 -4.29
N LEU A 245 -17.68 17.64 -4.43
CA LEU A 245 -18.96 17.78 -5.15
C LEU A 245 -18.76 18.06 -6.66
N SER A 246 -17.53 18.30 -7.10
CA SER A 246 -17.21 18.57 -8.51
C SER A 246 -16.92 17.31 -9.33
N ILE A 247 -17.21 16.11 -8.84
CA ILE A 247 -16.98 14.88 -9.61
C ILE A 247 -17.92 14.90 -10.82
N PRO A 248 -17.40 14.71 -12.05
CA PRO A 248 -18.23 14.63 -13.25
C PRO A 248 -19.21 13.45 -13.16
N ILE A 249 -20.42 13.62 -13.73
CA ILE A 249 -21.44 12.57 -13.77
C ILE A 249 -21.05 11.48 -14.79
N ARG A 250 -20.05 10.69 -14.43
CA ARG A 250 -19.52 9.54 -15.19
C ARG A 250 -19.45 8.35 -14.26
N PRO A 251 -20.08 7.20 -14.58
CA PRO A 251 -20.22 6.09 -13.64
C PRO A 251 -18.92 5.66 -12.97
N ARG A 252 -17.87 5.42 -13.77
CA ARG A 252 -16.55 5.00 -13.26
C ARG A 252 -15.92 6.02 -12.32
N LEU A 253 -16.08 7.32 -12.60
CA LEU A 253 -15.53 8.36 -11.75
C LEU A 253 -16.31 8.46 -10.44
N LEU A 254 -17.65 8.44 -10.50
CA LEU A 254 -18.50 8.49 -9.31
C LEU A 254 -18.23 7.30 -8.37
N CYS A 255 -18.21 6.07 -8.89
CA CYS A 255 -17.96 4.87 -8.08
C CYS A 255 -16.59 4.89 -7.38
N ALA A 256 -15.55 5.41 -8.03
CA ALA A 256 -14.22 5.45 -7.44
C ALA A 256 -14.01 6.68 -6.54
N TYR A 257 -14.42 7.86 -7.00
CA TYR A 257 -14.06 9.13 -6.37
C TYR A 257 -15.00 9.56 -5.25
N ILE A 258 -16.27 9.11 -5.22
CA ILE A 258 -17.16 9.39 -4.07
C ILE A 258 -16.57 8.78 -2.79
N PRO A 259 -16.34 7.45 -2.70
CA PRO A 259 -15.77 6.85 -1.51
C PRO A 259 -14.32 7.30 -1.26
N ALA A 260 -13.51 7.53 -2.31
CA ALA A 260 -12.16 8.08 -2.16
C ALA A 260 -12.16 9.47 -1.53
N SER A 261 -13.10 10.34 -1.90
CA SER A 261 -13.20 11.69 -1.34
C SER A 261 -13.60 11.64 0.13
N VAL A 262 -14.53 10.76 0.50
CA VAL A 262 -14.90 10.53 1.90
C VAL A 262 -13.70 10.00 2.69
N TYR A 263 -12.94 9.06 2.13
CA TYR A 263 -11.69 8.56 2.72
C TYR A 263 -10.67 9.68 2.94
N PHE A 264 -10.42 10.49 1.91
CA PHE A 264 -9.49 11.61 1.96
C PHE A 264 -9.89 12.65 3.02
N ILE A 265 -11.17 13.05 3.07
CA ILE A 265 -11.67 13.98 4.09
C ILE A 265 -11.45 13.39 5.48
N ARG A 266 -11.81 12.12 5.72
CA ARG A 266 -11.61 11.47 7.03
C ARG A 266 -10.14 11.43 7.44
N ARG A 267 -9.22 11.15 6.50
CA ARG A 267 -7.77 11.16 6.79
C ARG A 267 -7.27 12.56 7.08
N LYS A 268 -7.66 13.55 6.26
CA LYS A 268 -7.33 14.98 6.42
C LYS A 268 -7.86 15.54 7.75
N CYS A 269 -9.03 15.12 8.16
CA CYS A 269 -9.74 15.61 9.33
C CYS A 269 -9.55 14.71 10.57
N LYS A 270 -8.53 13.84 10.64
CA LYS A 270 -8.30 13.00 11.84
C LYS A 270 -8.21 13.80 13.16
N ALA A 271 -7.83 15.08 13.10
CA ALA A 271 -7.81 16.00 14.24
C ALA A 271 -9.19 16.60 14.59
N LEU A 272 -10.15 16.55 13.68
CA LEU A 272 -11.53 17.02 13.88
C LEU A 272 -12.40 15.79 14.18
N ARG A 273 -13.17 15.82 15.28
CA ARG A 273 -14.03 14.70 15.69
C ARG A 273 -14.78 14.11 14.49
N PRO A 274 -14.81 12.77 14.32
CA PRO A 274 -15.35 12.15 13.12
C PRO A 274 -16.80 12.60 12.92
N VAL A 275 -17.07 13.30 11.80
CA VAL A 275 -18.42 13.71 11.43
C VAL A 275 -19.25 12.44 11.19
N LYS A 276 -20.06 12.10 12.19
CA LYS A 276 -21.04 11.02 12.15
C LYS A 276 -21.95 11.32 10.96
N ASN A 277 -21.93 10.48 9.93
CA ASN A 277 -22.73 10.58 8.69
C ASN A 277 -22.16 11.37 7.49
N LEU A 278 -20.88 11.77 7.48
CA LEU A 278 -20.28 12.42 6.28
C LEU A 278 -20.46 11.59 5.00
N ASP A 279 -20.28 10.27 5.10
CA ASP A 279 -20.42 9.35 3.96
C ASP A 279 -21.85 9.34 3.40
N VAL A 280 -22.84 9.29 4.29
CA VAL A 280 -24.27 9.35 3.93
C VAL A 280 -24.55 10.68 3.22
N LEU A 281 -24.12 11.81 3.81
CA LEU A 281 -24.34 13.14 3.25
C LEU A 281 -23.78 13.28 1.82
N VAL A 282 -22.51 12.94 1.61
CA VAL A 282 -21.87 13.06 0.30
C VAL A 282 -22.57 12.17 -0.73
N LYS A 283 -22.88 10.92 -0.36
CA LYS A 283 -23.59 9.99 -1.26
C LYS A 283 -25.01 10.47 -1.57
N THR A 284 -25.74 11.00 -0.60
CA THR A 284 -27.08 11.59 -0.81
C THR A 284 -27.04 12.74 -1.80
N ILE A 285 -26.10 13.68 -1.67
CA ILE A 285 -25.95 14.80 -2.63
C ILE A 285 -25.75 14.29 -4.05
N TYR A 286 -24.93 13.25 -4.23
CA TYR A 286 -24.72 12.67 -5.56
C TYR A 286 -25.94 11.93 -6.10
N VAL A 287 -26.65 11.18 -5.26
CA VAL A 287 -27.91 10.54 -5.68
C VAL A 287 -28.91 11.60 -6.12
N GLU A 288 -29.11 12.65 -5.34
CA GLU A 288 -30.02 13.76 -5.65
C GLU A 288 -29.65 14.45 -6.96
N ARG A 289 -28.36 14.73 -7.18
CA ARG A 289 -27.86 15.30 -8.42
C ARG A 289 -28.08 14.38 -9.64
N ILE A 290 -27.91 13.07 -9.47
CA ILE A 290 -28.16 12.08 -10.54
C ILE A 290 -29.65 12.02 -10.85
N LEU A 291 -30.52 11.94 -9.84
CA LEU A 291 -31.96 11.84 -10.03
C LEU A 291 -32.55 13.13 -10.65
N SER A 292 -32.04 14.30 -10.27
CA SER A 292 -32.49 15.60 -10.82
C SER A 292 -32.12 15.82 -12.29
N SER A 293 -31.25 14.99 -12.88
CA SER A 293 -30.72 15.17 -14.25
C SER A 293 -31.27 14.17 -15.27
N HIS A 294 -32.46 13.59 -15.04
CA HIS A 294 -33.09 12.58 -15.91
C HIS A 294 -32.11 11.43 -16.26
N PRO A 295 -31.71 10.63 -15.26
CA PRO A 295 -30.55 9.76 -15.38
C PRO A 295 -30.75 8.63 -16.40
N LYS A 296 -29.67 8.34 -17.13
CA LYS A 296 -29.58 7.13 -17.98
C LYS A 296 -29.61 5.87 -17.09
N LYS A 297 -30.24 4.79 -17.58
CA LYS A 297 -30.30 3.46 -16.91
C LYS A 297 -28.97 2.99 -16.33
N ARG A 298 -27.86 3.24 -17.05
CA ARG A 298 -26.51 2.88 -16.59
C ARG A 298 -26.11 3.58 -15.30
N LEU A 299 -26.44 4.87 -15.11
CA LEU A 299 -26.09 5.61 -13.88
C LEU A 299 -26.84 5.05 -12.67
N LEU A 300 -28.13 4.76 -12.83
CA LEU A 300 -28.93 4.11 -11.78
C LEU A 300 -28.36 2.75 -11.41
N LYS A 301 -28.15 1.87 -12.41
CA LYS A 301 -27.67 0.50 -12.19
C LYS A 301 -26.25 0.41 -11.66
N SER A 302 -25.33 1.28 -12.10
CA SER A 302 -23.91 1.15 -11.74
C SER A 302 -23.44 2.08 -10.63
N VAL A 303 -24.13 3.19 -10.41
CA VAL A 303 -23.75 4.16 -9.36
C VAL A 303 -24.74 4.09 -8.21
N VAL A 304 -26.01 4.42 -8.45
CA VAL A 304 -27.00 4.52 -7.35
C VAL A 304 -27.17 3.18 -6.62
N HIS A 305 -27.26 2.08 -7.38
CA HIS A 305 -27.26 0.73 -6.81
C HIS A 305 -26.02 0.46 -5.95
N GLN A 306 -24.82 0.76 -6.45
CA GLN A 306 -23.58 0.53 -5.71
C GLN A 306 -23.53 1.38 -4.43
N LEU A 307 -23.93 2.65 -4.51
CA LEU A 307 -23.97 3.52 -3.33
C LEU A 307 -24.91 2.99 -2.26
N ILE A 308 -26.06 2.43 -2.65
CA ILE A 308 -27.00 1.80 -1.72
C ILE A 308 -26.39 0.52 -1.12
N LEU A 309 -25.75 -0.33 -1.91
CA LEU A 309 -25.09 -1.54 -1.39
C LEU A 309 -24.01 -1.17 -0.36
N ASP A 310 -23.22 -0.13 -0.64
CA ASP A 310 -22.18 0.36 0.26
C ASP A 310 -22.78 1.05 1.51
N THR A 311 -24.01 1.56 1.44
CA THR A 311 -24.64 2.35 2.51
C THR A 311 -26.17 2.19 2.49
N PRO A 312 -26.72 1.09 3.05
CA PRO A 312 -28.15 0.77 2.95
C PRO A 312 -29.08 1.86 3.52
N VAL A 313 -28.63 2.61 4.53
CA VAL A 313 -29.37 3.74 5.12
C VAL A 313 -29.72 4.82 4.07
N LEU A 314 -28.98 4.90 2.96
CA LEU A 314 -29.32 5.81 1.86
C LEU A 314 -30.71 5.57 1.30
N VAL A 315 -31.22 4.34 1.30
CA VAL A 315 -32.56 4.04 0.80
C VAL A 315 -33.60 4.81 1.60
N LYS A 316 -33.52 4.76 2.93
CA LYS A 316 -34.39 5.54 3.82
C LYS A 316 -34.29 7.04 3.52
N VAL A 317 -33.08 7.57 3.32
CA VAL A 317 -32.88 8.99 3.01
C VAL A 317 -33.50 9.36 1.67
N ILE A 318 -33.33 8.53 0.63
CA ILE A 318 -33.89 8.75 -0.71
C ILE A 318 -35.42 8.73 -0.66
N VAL A 319 -36.01 7.75 0.03
CA VAL A 319 -37.47 7.63 0.16
C VAL A 319 -38.04 8.83 0.93
N MET A 320 -37.47 9.19 2.08
CA MET A 320 -37.98 10.30 2.89
C MET A 320 -37.82 11.68 2.22
N ARG A 321 -36.79 11.88 1.38
CA ARG A 321 -36.62 13.14 0.63
C ARG A 321 -37.54 13.22 -0.59
N GLY A 322 -37.94 12.07 -1.13
CA GLY A 322 -38.64 11.99 -2.41
C GLY A 322 -37.73 12.31 -3.60
N PHE A 323 -38.20 11.94 -4.78
CA PHE A 323 -37.61 12.31 -6.06
C PHE A 323 -38.72 12.37 -7.12
N PRO A 324 -38.47 12.92 -8.32
CA PRO A 324 -39.53 13.11 -9.31
C PRO A 324 -40.32 11.83 -9.59
N CYS A 325 -41.66 11.87 -9.43
CA CYS A 325 -42.53 10.68 -9.54
C CYS A 325 -42.36 9.92 -10.85
N GLY A 326 -42.12 10.63 -11.97
CA GLY A 326 -41.87 10.01 -13.28
C GLY A 326 -40.62 9.11 -13.34
N LEU A 327 -39.74 9.15 -12.34
CA LEU A 327 -38.55 8.30 -12.25
C LEU A 327 -38.78 7.04 -11.41
N VAL A 328 -39.89 6.91 -10.68
CA VAL A 328 -40.15 5.81 -9.71
C VAL A 328 -40.02 4.45 -10.37
N LYS A 329 -40.78 4.19 -11.43
CA LYS A 329 -40.71 2.95 -12.22
C LYS A 329 -39.27 2.62 -12.65
N ARG A 330 -38.59 3.59 -13.26
CA ARG A 330 -37.22 3.41 -13.74
C ARG A 330 -36.23 3.13 -12.61
N MET A 331 -36.39 3.79 -11.46
CA MET A 331 -35.57 3.56 -10.27
C MET A 331 -35.73 2.12 -9.77
N VAL A 332 -36.98 1.68 -9.56
CA VAL A 332 -37.31 0.31 -9.11
C VAL A 332 -36.80 -0.74 -10.09
N GLU A 333 -36.97 -0.53 -11.39
CA GLU A 333 -36.51 -1.48 -12.42
C GLU A 333 -34.97 -1.55 -12.55
N CYS A 334 -34.27 -0.42 -12.38
CA CYS A 334 -32.85 -0.33 -12.70
C CYS A 334 -31.93 -0.47 -11.49
N VAL A 335 -32.45 -0.35 -10.27
CA VAL A 335 -31.70 -0.40 -9.01
C VAL A 335 -32.18 -1.60 -8.17
N PRO A 336 -31.57 -2.79 -8.33
CA PRO A 336 -32.05 -4.00 -7.66
C PRO A 336 -32.10 -3.91 -6.14
N SER A 337 -31.18 -3.14 -5.53
CA SER A 337 -31.15 -2.92 -4.07
C SER A 337 -32.28 -2.01 -3.57
N PHE A 338 -33.10 -1.45 -4.45
CA PHE A 338 -34.19 -0.56 -4.05
C PHE A 338 -35.41 -1.31 -3.50
N HIS A 339 -35.45 -2.66 -3.56
CA HIS A 339 -36.44 -3.46 -2.83
C HIS A 339 -36.44 -3.16 -1.32
N LEU A 340 -35.30 -2.75 -0.75
CA LEU A 340 -35.16 -2.31 0.64
C LEU A 340 -36.03 -1.07 0.98
N ALA A 341 -36.55 -0.37 -0.03
CA ALA A 341 -37.43 0.78 0.17
C ALA A 341 -38.85 0.38 0.58
N TYR A 342 -39.26 -0.88 0.42
CA TYR A 342 -40.66 -1.27 0.54
C TYR A 342 -41.28 -0.92 1.89
N GLU A 343 -40.70 -1.42 2.98
CA GLU A 343 -41.27 -1.22 4.32
C GLU A 343 -41.34 0.27 4.72
N ILE A 344 -40.29 1.02 4.40
CA ILE A 344 -40.26 2.46 4.71
C ILE A 344 -41.27 3.22 3.84
N SER A 345 -41.42 2.84 2.56
CA SER A 345 -42.37 3.49 1.65
C SER A 345 -43.81 3.22 2.07
N LEU A 346 -44.13 1.97 2.42
CA LEU A 346 -45.44 1.58 2.94
C LEU A 346 -45.75 2.33 4.24
N LYS A 347 -44.80 2.38 5.18
CA LYS A 347 -44.97 3.11 6.43
C LYS A 347 -45.23 4.61 6.23
N MET A 348 -44.58 5.22 5.23
CA MET A 348 -44.81 6.62 4.90
C MET A 348 -46.18 6.82 4.23
N LEU A 349 -46.60 5.92 3.35
CA LEU A 349 -47.93 5.93 2.75
C LEU A 349 -49.04 5.77 3.79
N CYS A 350 -48.91 4.85 4.75
CA CYS A 350 -49.90 4.70 5.83
C CYS A 350 -50.05 5.97 6.68
N LYS A 351 -48.98 6.77 6.81
CA LYS A 351 -49.03 8.05 7.54
C LYS A 351 -49.66 9.18 6.73
N ASN A 352 -49.50 9.15 5.41
CA ASN A 352 -50.08 10.14 4.50
C ASN A 352 -50.62 9.44 3.24
N PRO A 353 -51.85 8.88 3.29
CA PRO A 353 -52.40 8.08 2.19
C PRO A 353 -52.62 8.85 0.89
N ALA A 354 -52.64 10.19 0.94
CA ALA A 354 -52.78 11.05 -0.24
C ALA A 354 -51.43 11.36 -0.93
N ASP A 355 -50.31 10.82 -0.42
CA ASP A 355 -48.98 11.08 -0.99
C ASP A 355 -48.75 10.28 -2.29
N GLY A 356 -48.93 10.96 -3.43
CA GLY A 356 -48.79 10.35 -4.75
C GLY A 356 -47.38 9.81 -5.07
N PHE A 357 -46.33 10.28 -4.40
CA PHE A 357 -44.98 9.72 -4.58
C PHE A 357 -44.87 8.36 -3.90
N HIS A 358 -45.29 8.26 -2.63
CA HIS A 358 -45.25 7.00 -1.89
C HIS A 358 -46.26 5.98 -2.43
N GLU A 359 -47.43 6.43 -2.91
CA GLU A 359 -48.40 5.57 -3.60
C GLU A 359 -47.75 4.91 -4.83
N ALA A 360 -47.18 5.72 -5.74
CA ALA A 360 -46.51 5.22 -6.94
C ALA A 360 -45.32 4.30 -6.61
N LEU A 361 -44.59 4.61 -5.53
CA LEU A 361 -43.43 3.82 -5.11
C LEU A 361 -43.83 2.46 -4.54
N VAL A 362 -44.87 2.40 -3.70
CA VAL A 362 -45.41 1.13 -3.19
C VAL A 362 -45.98 0.29 -4.33
N GLU A 363 -46.74 0.90 -5.24
CA GLU A 363 -47.29 0.22 -6.43
C GLU A 363 -46.19 -0.43 -7.26
N GLU A 364 -45.16 0.33 -7.64
CA GLU A 364 -44.07 -0.20 -8.49
C GLU A 364 -43.20 -1.23 -7.75
N LEU A 365 -42.98 -1.09 -6.45
CA LEU A 365 -42.24 -2.07 -5.65
C LEU A 365 -42.99 -3.39 -5.52
N LEU A 366 -44.31 -3.36 -5.29
CA LEU A 366 -45.14 -4.57 -5.23
C LEU A 366 -45.22 -5.28 -6.58
N ARG A 367 -45.38 -4.51 -7.67
CA ARG A 367 -45.33 -5.04 -9.03
C ARG A 367 -44.02 -5.76 -9.32
N LYS A 368 -42.90 -5.21 -8.86
CA LYS A 368 -41.57 -5.76 -9.13
C LYS A 368 -41.18 -6.89 -8.20
N TYR A 369 -41.63 -6.86 -6.95
CA TYR A 369 -41.24 -7.77 -5.87
C TYR A 369 -42.47 -8.26 -5.07
N PRO A 370 -43.37 -9.06 -5.69
CA PRO A 370 -44.58 -9.59 -5.06
C PRO A 370 -44.27 -10.80 -4.18
N THR A 371 -43.47 -10.62 -3.14
CA THR A 371 -43.22 -11.69 -2.14
C THR A 371 -44.40 -11.77 -1.18
N GLU A 372 -44.74 -12.96 -0.67
CA GLU A 372 -45.81 -13.18 0.31
C GLU A 372 -45.75 -12.15 1.47
N GLY A 373 -44.60 -12.02 2.12
CA GLY A 373 -44.44 -11.06 3.23
C GLY A 373 -44.53 -9.58 2.83
N ASN A 374 -44.43 -9.22 1.55
CA ASN A 374 -44.72 -7.86 1.09
C ASN A 374 -46.22 -7.67 0.91
N ILE A 375 -46.90 -8.67 0.32
CA ILE A 375 -48.35 -8.65 0.07
C ILE A 375 -49.11 -8.62 1.41
N GLU A 376 -48.74 -9.47 2.38
CA GLU A 376 -49.34 -9.49 3.71
C GLU A 376 -49.24 -8.12 4.41
N LYS A 377 -48.06 -7.48 4.36
CA LYS A 377 -47.86 -6.14 4.93
C LYS A 377 -48.72 -5.08 4.25
N PHE A 378 -48.91 -5.18 2.94
CA PHE A 378 -49.79 -4.27 2.20
C PHE A 378 -51.25 -4.48 2.62
N GLN A 379 -51.72 -5.73 2.61
CA GLN A 379 -53.08 -6.09 2.99
C GLN A 379 -53.43 -5.64 4.41
N ALA A 380 -52.50 -5.78 5.37
CA ALA A 380 -52.68 -5.34 6.75
C ALA A 380 -52.99 -3.84 6.89
N CYS A 381 -52.61 -3.01 5.92
CA CYS A 381 -52.87 -1.57 5.90
C CYS A 381 -53.81 -1.13 4.77
N SER A 382 -54.37 -2.06 3.99
CA SER A 382 -55.15 -1.78 2.78
C SER A 382 -56.36 -0.86 3.01
N HIS A 383 -56.99 -0.96 4.19
CA HIS A 383 -58.11 -0.13 4.63
C HIS A 383 -57.81 1.38 4.69
N LEU A 384 -56.53 1.77 4.67
CA LEU A 384 -56.09 3.16 4.70
C LEU A 384 -55.92 3.77 3.30
N PHE A 385 -55.96 2.97 2.23
CA PHE A 385 -55.55 3.39 0.88
C PHE A 385 -56.74 3.71 -0.04
N SER A 386 -56.47 4.45 -1.11
CA SER A 386 -57.47 4.81 -2.12
C SER A 386 -57.99 3.57 -2.86
N SER A 387 -59.29 3.57 -3.20
CA SER A 387 -59.91 2.49 -4.00
C SER A 387 -59.18 2.29 -5.33
N HIS A 388 -58.74 3.38 -5.97
CA HIS A 388 -57.99 3.34 -7.22
C HIS A 388 -56.63 2.63 -7.10
N LEU A 389 -55.93 2.73 -5.95
CA LEU A 389 -54.71 1.95 -5.72
C LEU A 389 -55.03 0.46 -5.53
N LEU A 390 -56.05 0.15 -4.73
CA LEU A 390 -56.47 -1.22 -4.44
C LEU A 390 -56.90 -1.95 -5.73
N ASP A 391 -57.68 -1.28 -6.58
CA ASP A 391 -58.12 -1.83 -7.87
C ASP A 391 -56.94 -2.16 -8.79
N ARG A 392 -55.93 -1.26 -8.87
CA ARG A 392 -54.73 -1.47 -9.70
C ARG A 392 -53.83 -2.62 -9.22
N LEU A 393 -53.90 -2.96 -7.93
CA LEU A 393 -53.10 -4.02 -7.30
C LEU A 393 -53.91 -5.27 -6.97
N ARG A 394 -55.20 -5.30 -7.32
CA ARG A 394 -56.14 -6.39 -7.00
C ARG A 394 -55.66 -7.76 -7.41
N TYR A 395 -55.04 -7.89 -8.59
CA TYR A 395 -54.50 -9.15 -9.08
C TYR A 395 -53.38 -9.76 -8.19
N LEU A 396 -52.68 -8.94 -7.39
CA LEU A 396 -51.69 -9.42 -6.42
C LEU A 396 -52.34 -9.83 -5.09
N ILE A 397 -53.45 -9.19 -4.74
CA ILE A 397 -54.22 -9.45 -3.52
C ILE A 397 -54.99 -10.77 -3.69
N ASP A 398 -55.68 -10.92 -4.82
CA ASP A 398 -56.53 -12.08 -5.13
C ASP A 398 -55.70 -13.35 -5.37
N ALA A 399 -54.44 -13.24 -5.81
CA ALA A 399 -53.54 -14.38 -6.02
C ALA A 399 -52.90 -14.95 -4.73
N SER A 400 -53.09 -14.26 -3.60
CA SER A 400 -52.55 -14.64 -2.28
C SER A 400 -53.62 -15.07 -1.27
N SER A 401 -54.89 -15.06 -1.72
CA SER A 401 -56.08 -15.53 -1.00
C SER A 401 -56.36 -16.98 -1.39
#